data_AF-A0A926TN97-F1
#
_entry.id   AF-A0A926TN97-F1
#
_cell.length_a   1.000
_cell.length_b   1.000
_cell.length_c   1.000
_cell.angle_alpha   90.00
_cell.angle_beta   90.00
_cell.angle_gamma   90.00
#
_symmetry.space_group_name_H-M   'P 1'
#
loop_
_entity.id
_entity.type
_entity.pdbx_description
1 polymer ?
#
loop_
_entity_poly.entity_id
_entity_poly.type
_entity_poly.pdbx_seq_one_letter_code
_entity_poly.pdbx_strand_id
1 'polypeptide(L)'
;MSMQPQPIPPVPDDTAVVAQAAFPKGNLYLQIRDTLGSIYQDESFVSLFSRRGQPAQSPWRLALVCVMQFIENLSDRQAADAVRARIDWKYATRRPRIQLLAFE
;
A
#
# COMPACT_ATOMS: atom_id res chain seq x y z
N MET A 1 19.06 7.91 4.68
CA MET A 1 18.32 7.68 3.42
C MET A 1 17.98 9.03 2.80
N SER A 2 17.89 9.11 1.48
CA SER A 2 17.42 10.29 0.76
C SER A 2 16.15 9.99 0.00
N MET A 3 15.22 10.91 0.02
CA MET A 3 13.93 10.75 -0.62
C MET A 3 14.00 11.17 -2.09
N GLN A 4 13.46 10.33 -2.97
CA GLN A 4 13.31 10.59 -4.40
C GLN A 4 11.82 10.47 -4.73
N PRO A 5 11.10 11.60 -4.91
CA PRO A 5 9.67 11.54 -5.20
C PRO A 5 9.43 10.81 -6.51
N GLN A 6 8.57 9.81 -6.47
CA GLN A 6 8.13 9.11 -7.67
C GLN A 6 6.62 9.25 -7.82
N PRO A 7 6.13 9.43 -9.06
CA PRO A 7 4.70 9.44 -9.31
C PRO A 7 4.12 8.10 -8.86
N ILE A 8 3.00 8.15 -8.15
CA ILE A 8 2.41 6.95 -7.57
C ILE A 8 1.81 6.11 -8.71
N PRO A 9 2.35 4.91 -9.01
CA PRO A 9 1.88 4.12 -10.15
C PRO A 9 0.43 3.67 -9.91
N PRO A 10 -0.39 3.47 -10.96
CA PRO A 10 -1.75 2.95 -10.82
C PRO A 10 -1.76 1.54 -10.18
N VAL A 11 -2.93 1.06 -9.73
CA VAL A 11 -3.06 -0.37 -9.37
C VAL A 11 -2.78 -1.18 -10.65
N PRO A 12 -2.00 -2.27 -10.62
CA PRO A 12 -2.03 -3.24 -11.71
C PRO A 12 -3.44 -3.81 -11.88
N ASP A 13 -3.94 -3.90 -13.12
CA ASP A 13 -5.30 -4.35 -13.42
C ASP A 13 -5.59 -5.74 -12.86
N ASP A 14 -4.62 -6.67 -12.94
CA ASP A 14 -4.73 -8.02 -12.37
C ASP A 14 -5.04 -7.99 -10.87
N THR A 15 -4.46 -7.02 -10.14
CA THR A 15 -4.69 -6.86 -8.70
C THR A 15 -6.08 -6.33 -8.43
N ALA A 16 -6.60 -5.46 -9.29
CA ALA A 16 -7.96 -4.95 -9.20
C ALA A 16 -8.99 -6.04 -9.47
N VAL A 17 -8.79 -6.85 -10.52
CA VAL A 17 -9.70 -7.96 -10.85
C VAL A 17 -9.79 -8.96 -9.69
N VAL A 18 -8.65 -9.39 -9.14
CA VAL A 18 -8.66 -10.36 -8.03
C VAL A 18 -9.23 -9.75 -6.75
N ALA A 19 -8.94 -8.48 -6.44
CA ALA A 19 -9.51 -7.81 -5.27
C ALA A 19 -11.03 -7.64 -5.40
N GLN A 20 -11.54 -7.28 -6.58
CA GLN A 20 -12.97 -7.16 -6.85
C GLN A 20 -13.67 -8.52 -6.74
N ALA A 21 -13.05 -9.58 -7.26
CA ALA A 21 -13.57 -10.95 -7.18
C ALA A 21 -13.55 -11.49 -5.74
N ALA A 22 -12.52 -11.17 -4.95
CA ALA A 22 -12.43 -11.58 -3.56
C ALA A 22 -13.39 -10.81 -2.63
N PHE A 23 -13.75 -9.58 -2.98
CA PHE A 23 -14.64 -8.72 -2.19
C PHE A 23 -15.82 -8.18 -3.02
N PRO A 24 -16.77 -9.04 -3.46
CA PRO A 24 -17.87 -8.62 -4.33
C PRO A 24 -18.86 -7.64 -3.66
N LYS A 25 -18.89 -7.60 -2.33
CA LYS A 25 -19.70 -6.64 -1.54
C LYS A 25 -18.94 -5.34 -1.22
N GLY A 26 -17.71 -5.18 -1.72
CA GLY A 26 -16.80 -4.11 -1.34
C GLY A 26 -16.00 -4.43 -0.07
N ASN A 27 -14.90 -3.70 0.11
CA ASN A 27 -14.07 -3.72 1.30
C ASN A 27 -13.72 -2.27 1.67
N LEU A 28 -13.67 -1.95 2.96
CA LEU A 28 -13.25 -0.64 3.45
C LEU A 28 -11.91 -0.19 2.82
N TYR A 29 -10.97 -1.10 2.60
CA TYR A 29 -9.66 -0.75 2.02
C TYR A 29 -9.68 -0.51 0.51
N LEU A 30 -10.58 -1.20 -0.21
CA LEU A 30 -10.88 -0.90 -1.61
C LEU A 30 -11.50 0.50 -1.70
N GLN A 31 -12.47 0.80 -0.84
CA GLN A 31 -13.16 2.09 -0.81
C GLN A 31 -12.26 3.25 -0.36
N ILE A 32 -11.45 3.07 0.69
CA ILE A 32 -10.46 4.07 1.13
C ILE A 32 -9.57 4.42 -0.05
N ARG A 33 -9.13 3.42 -0.80
CA ARG A 33 -8.26 3.65 -1.95
C ARG A 33 -8.98 4.30 -3.13
N ASP A 34 -10.16 3.84 -3.49
CA ASP A 34 -10.89 4.34 -4.66
C ASP A 34 -11.45 5.75 -4.41
N THR A 35 -11.85 6.04 -3.16
CA THR A 35 -12.47 7.33 -2.79
C THR A 35 -11.42 8.38 -2.42
N LEU A 36 -10.40 8.00 -1.65
CA LEU A 36 -9.41 8.95 -1.15
C LEU A 36 -8.15 9.01 -2.02
N GLY A 37 -8.01 8.10 -2.99
CA GLY A 37 -6.92 8.11 -3.95
C GLY A 37 -5.54 8.09 -3.29
N SER A 38 -4.64 8.95 -3.76
CA SER A 38 -3.34 9.20 -3.13
C SER A 38 -3.44 10.24 -2.00
N ILE A 39 -3.92 9.81 -0.83
CA ILE A 39 -4.00 10.67 0.37
C ILE A 39 -2.63 11.24 0.74
N TYR A 40 -1.61 10.39 0.61
CA TYR A 40 -0.24 10.69 0.92
C TYR A 40 0.56 10.71 -0.37
N GLN A 41 1.31 11.79 -0.54
CA GLN A 41 2.28 11.96 -1.60
C GLN A 41 3.68 11.91 -1.01
N ASP A 42 4.61 11.46 -1.83
CA ASP A 42 6.00 11.28 -1.45
C ASP A 42 6.61 12.66 -1.07
N GLU A 43 6.21 13.70 -1.79
CA GLU A 43 6.56 15.12 -1.61
C GLU A 43 6.29 15.62 -0.18
N SER A 44 5.20 15.17 0.46
CA SER A 44 4.81 15.58 1.80
C SER A 44 5.82 15.16 2.87
N PHE A 45 6.69 14.19 2.57
CA PHE A 45 7.67 13.64 3.51
C PHE A 45 9.10 14.07 3.21
N VAL A 46 9.35 14.82 2.13
CA VAL A 46 10.71 15.22 1.69
C VAL A 46 11.52 15.87 2.82
N SER A 47 10.88 16.69 3.65
CA SER A 47 11.51 17.39 4.77
C SER A 47 12.04 16.45 5.87
N LEU A 48 11.55 15.21 5.94
CA LEU A 48 11.95 14.21 6.93
C LEU A 48 13.19 13.40 6.49
N PHE A 49 13.67 13.58 5.26
CA PHE A 49 14.80 12.83 4.72
C PHE A 49 16.01 13.73 4.42
N SER A 50 17.21 13.19 4.61
CA SER A 50 18.45 13.87 4.23
C SER A 50 18.55 14.04 2.72
N ARG A 51 19.15 15.15 2.25
CA ARG A 51 19.38 15.39 0.81
C ARG A 51 20.32 14.38 0.14
N ARG A 52 21.15 13.68 0.92
CA ARG A 52 22.12 12.68 0.43
C ARG A 52 22.00 11.39 1.24
N GLY A 53 22.04 10.25 0.56
CA GLY A 53 22.01 8.91 1.18
C GLY A 53 21.45 7.85 0.24
N GLN A 54 21.24 6.63 0.76
CA GLN A 54 20.55 5.57 0.01
C GLN A 54 19.09 5.94 -0.27
N PRO A 55 18.52 5.58 -1.43
CA PRO A 55 17.15 5.90 -1.78
C PRO A 55 16.17 5.30 -0.77
N ALA A 56 15.30 6.15 -0.22
CA ALA A 56 14.22 5.72 0.66
C ALA A 56 13.14 5.01 -0.13
N GLN A 57 12.47 4.03 0.48
CA GLN A 57 11.20 3.55 -0.05
C GLN A 57 10.11 4.57 0.16
N SER A 58 9.15 4.64 -0.78
CA SER A 58 8.07 5.62 -0.78
C SER A 58 7.34 5.70 0.58
N PRO A 59 7.55 6.78 1.37
CA PRO A 59 6.97 6.93 2.71
C PRO A 59 5.44 6.89 2.74
N TRP A 60 4.76 7.30 1.65
CA TRP A 60 3.30 7.25 1.58
C TRP A 60 2.74 5.84 1.79
N ARG A 61 3.48 4.79 1.39
CA ARG A 61 3.06 3.39 1.60
C ARG A 61 3.04 3.04 3.08
N LEU A 62 4.06 3.46 3.80
CA LEU A 62 4.18 3.18 5.24
C LEU A 62 3.12 3.97 6.02
N ALA A 63 2.86 5.23 5.65
CA ALA A 63 1.81 6.04 6.24
C ALA A 63 0.43 5.35 6.12
N LEU A 64 0.12 4.80 4.94
CA LEU A 64 -1.12 4.04 4.73
C LEU A 64 -1.19 2.77 5.60
N VAL A 65 -0.09 2.02 5.68
CA VAL A 65 0.01 0.84 6.55
C VAL A 65 -0.24 1.20 8.01
N CYS A 66 0.30 2.32 8.50
CA CYS A 66 0.05 2.79 9.87
C CYS A 66 -1.42 3.12 10.12
N VAL A 67 -2.12 3.73 9.15
CA VAL A 67 -3.57 4.00 9.27
C VAL A 67 -4.36 2.69 9.33
N MET A 68 -4.07 1.74 8.45
CA MET A 68 -4.74 0.43 8.44
C MET A 68 -4.45 -0.36 9.73
N GLN A 69 -3.21 -0.32 10.20
CA GLN A 69 -2.80 -0.91 11.48
C GLN A 69 -3.59 -0.32 12.65
N PHE A 70 -3.78 1.01 12.67
CA PHE A 70 -4.54 1.69 13.70
C PHE A 70 -6.03 1.32 13.64
N ILE A 71 -6.63 1.30 12.44
CA ILE A 71 -8.04 0.92 12.23
C ILE A 71 -8.30 -0.51 12.71
N GLU A 72 -7.39 -1.45 12.44
CA GLU A 72 -7.53 -2.86 12.84
C GLU A 72 -6.95 -3.18 14.23
N ASN A 73 -6.40 -2.19 14.93
CA ASN A 73 -5.72 -2.35 16.23
C ASN A 73 -4.67 -3.49 16.22
N LEU A 74 -3.83 -3.52 15.19
CA LEU A 74 -2.81 -4.55 15.00
C LEU A 74 -1.46 -4.14 15.58
N SER A 75 -0.70 -5.13 16.06
CA SER A 75 0.74 -4.95 16.31
C SER A 75 1.52 -4.84 15.00
N ASP A 76 2.74 -4.30 15.06
CA ASP A 76 3.61 -4.16 13.88
C ASP A 76 3.85 -5.50 13.17
N ARG A 77 3.97 -6.59 13.94
CA ARG A 77 4.13 -7.95 13.40
C ARG A 77 2.88 -8.40 12.65
N GLN A 78 1.70 -8.22 13.24
CA GLN A 78 0.44 -8.57 12.59
C GLN A 78 0.17 -7.70 11.36
N ALA A 79 0.53 -6.42 11.38
CA ALA A 79 0.43 -5.55 10.22
C ALA A 79 1.37 -6.01 9.09
N ALA A 80 2.60 -6.40 9.42
CA ALA A 80 3.54 -6.97 8.44
C ALA A 80 3.00 -8.29 7.84
N ASP A 81 2.41 -9.14 8.66
CA ASP A 81 1.77 -10.38 8.22
C ASP A 81 0.53 -10.11 7.35
N ALA A 82 -0.28 -9.11 7.71
CA ALA A 82 -1.44 -8.68 6.93
C ALA A 82 -1.04 -8.17 5.53
N VAL A 83 0.01 -7.35 5.42
CA VAL A 83 0.58 -6.91 4.14
C VAL A 83 1.03 -8.10 3.29
N ARG A 84 1.56 -9.16 3.91
CA ARG A 84 2.07 -10.35 3.21
C ARG A 84 0.95 -11.30 2.78
N ALA A 85 -0.04 -11.52 3.63
CA ALA A 85 -1.05 -12.55 3.47
C ALA A 85 -2.31 -12.04 2.75
N ARG A 86 -2.77 -10.82 3.05
CA ARG A 86 -4.11 -10.37 2.65
C ARG A 86 -4.08 -9.52 1.39
N ILE A 87 -5.01 -9.82 0.48
CA ILE A 87 -5.07 -9.17 -0.84
C ILE A 87 -5.62 -7.75 -0.80
N ASP A 88 -6.45 -7.43 0.20
CA ASP A 88 -6.93 -6.07 0.48
C ASP A 88 -5.79 -5.12 0.88
N TRP A 89 -4.85 -5.58 1.71
CA TRP A 89 -3.67 -4.79 2.10
C TRP A 89 -2.67 -4.62 0.93
N LYS A 90 -2.51 -5.64 0.09
CA LYS A 90 -1.70 -5.54 -1.15
C LYS A 90 -2.34 -4.59 -2.15
N TYR A 91 -3.67 -4.66 -2.30
CA TYR A 91 -4.43 -3.74 -3.12
C TYR A 91 -4.27 -2.31 -2.59
N ALA A 92 -4.39 -2.06 -1.29
CA ALA A 92 -4.19 -0.72 -0.73
C ALA A 92 -2.76 -0.17 -0.95
N THR A 93 -1.72 -1.00 -0.79
CA THR A 93 -0.31 -0.55 -0.76
C THR A 93 0.45 -0.59 -2.09
N ARG A 94 -0.16 -1.01 -3.21
CA ARG A 94 0.46 -1.08 -4.56
C ARG A 94 1.70 -1.96 -4.62
N ARG A 95 1.69 -3.10 -3.91
CA ARG A 95 2.77 -4.08 -3.98
C ARG A 95 2.58 -4.96 -5.24
N PRO A 96 3.50 -4.93 -6.22
CA PRO A 96 3.30 -5.58 -7.52
C PRO A 96 3.64 -7.09 -7.50
N ARG A 97 3.18 -7.86 -6.51
CA ARG A 97 3.52 -9.30 -6.45
C ARG A 97 2.28 -10.17 -6.17
N ILE A 98 1.46 -10.30 -7.22
CA ILE A 98 0.34 -11.27 -7.28
C ILE A 98 0.67 -12.48 -8.20
N GLN A 99 1.88 -12.57 -8.76
CA GLN A 99 2.38 -13.77 -9.45
C GLN A 99 2.56 -15.03 -8.57
N LEU A 100 1.89 -15.11 -7.41
CA LEU A 100 1.82 -16.31 -6.57
C LEU A 100 0.38 -16.78 -6.32
N LEU A 101 -0.62 -16.21 -7.02
CA LEU A 101 -2.01 -16.72 -6.99
C LEU A 101 -2.50 -17.21 -8.36
N ALA A 102 -1.62 -17.23 -9.37
CA ALA A 102 -1.80 -18.00 -10.57
C ALA A 102 -0.64 -19.01 -10.64
N PHE A 103 -1.00 -20.30 -10.70
CA PHE A 103 -0.15 -21.50 -10.67
C PHE A 103 0.12 -22.14 -9.30
N GLU A 104 -0.60 -23.26 -9.14
CA GLU A 104 -0.42 -24.43 -8.26
C GLU A 104 -0.61 -24.28 -6.75
#